data_AF-A0A939BFZ9-F1
#
_entry.id   AF-A0A939BFZ9-F1
#
_cell.length_a   1.000
_cell.length_b   1.000
_cell.length_c   1.000
_cell.angle_alpha   90.00
_cell.angle_beta   90.00
_cell.angle_gamma   90.00
#
_symmetry.space_group_name_H-M   'P 1'
#
loop_
_entity.id
_entity.type
_entity.pdbx_description
1 polymer ?
#
loop_
_entity_poly.entity_id
_entity_poly.type
_entity_poly.pdbx_seq_one_letter_code
_entity_poly.pdbx_strand_id
1 'polypeptide(L)' 'MVSFTREEKEDMEAKGYVAGESEVGKVYYPAQGVEITGDIEVNYVDYPWLTRFEVEGIRPL' A
#
# COMPACT_ATOMS: atom_id res chain seq x y z
N MET A 1 -3.20 -5.88 -5.74
CA MET A 1 -3.43 -4.84 -6.75
C MET A 1 -3.42 -3.52 -6.02
N VAL A 2 -2.54 -2.58 -6.39
CA VAL A 2 -2.45 -1.25 -5.76
C VAL A 2 -3.39 -0.33 -6.50
N SER A 3 -4.19 0.46 -5.78
CA SER A 3 -5.09 1.47 -6.34
C SER A 3 -4.98 2.77 -5.59
N PHE A 4 -5.16 3.88 -6.30
CA PHE A 4 -5.24 5.20 -5.68
C PHE A 4 -6.66 5.44 -5.16
N THR A 5 -6.76 6.05 -3.98
CA THR A 5 -8.03 6.53 -3.43
C THR A 5 -7.96 8.03 -3.19
N ARG A 6 -9.11 8.70 -3.35
CA ARG A 6 -9.32 10.10 -2.94
C ARG A 6 -10.08 10.20 -1.63
N GLU A 7 -10.44 9.07 -1.05
CA GLU A 7 -11.15 9.02 0.23
C GLU A 7 -10.22 9.41 1.36
N GLU A 8 -10.80 10.01 2.38
CA GLU A 8 -10.05 10.50 3.52
C GLU A 8 -9.63 9.34 4.43
N LYS A 9 -8.70 9.61 5.35
CA LYS A 9 -8.18 8.61 6.28
C LYS A 9 -9.30 7.94 7.09
N GLU A 10 -10.28 8.73 7.55
CA GLU A 10 -11.39 8.25 8.39
C GLU A 10 -12.30 7.28 7.62
N ASP A 11 -12.53 7.53 6.32
CA ASP A 11 -13.30 6.63 5.46
C ASP A 11 -12.58 5.29 5.25
N MET A 12 -11.25 5.32 5.10
CA MET A 12 -10.43 4.12 4.99
C MET A 12 -10.40 3.31 6.28
N GLU A 13 -10.27 3.99 7.43
CA GLU A 13 -10.31 3.35 8.75
C GLU A 13 -11.67 2.71 9.03
N ALA A 14 -12.78 3.37 8.67
CA ALA A 14 -14.12 2.82 8.79
C ALA A 14 -14.33 1.55 7.94
N LYS A 15 -13.57 1.40 6.84
CA LYS A 15 -13.57 0.19 5.99
C LYS A 15 -12.63 -0.91 6.50
N GLY A 16 -11.95 -0.70 7.62
CA GLY A 16 -11.02 -1.68 8.20
C GLY A 16 -9.61 -1.65 7.60
N TYR A 17 -9.24 -0.55 6.95
CA TYR A 17 -7.87 -0.33 6.47
C TYR A 17 -7.07 0.47 7.49
N VAL A 18 -5.77 0.23 7.52
CA VAL A 18 -4.78 1.04 8.24
C VAL A 18 -3.78 1.60 7.24
N ALA A 19 -3.12 2.70 7.58
CA ALA A 19 -2.14 3.35 6.71
C ALA A 19 -0.71 3.22 7.26
N GLY A 20 0.22 2.91 6.36
CA GLY A 20 1.66 3.10 6.55
C GLY A 20 2.13 4.37 5.86
N GLU A 21 3.19 5.00 6.37
CA GLU A 21 3.88 6.08 5.66
C GLU A 21 4.92 5.48 4.70
N SER A 22 4.97 6.04 3.49
CA SER A 22 6.00 5.78 2.47
C SER A 22 6.44 7.12 1.87
N GLU A 23 7.56 7.14 1.14
CA GLU A 23 8.07 8.37 0.51
C GLU A 23 7.08 9.04 -0.46
N VAL A 24 6.21 8.25 -1.07
CA VAL A 24 5.19 8.73 -2.03
C VAL A 24 3.83 9.02 -1.39
N GLY A 25 3.69 8.80 -0.08
CA GLY A 25 2.48 9.10 0.69
C GLY A 25 1.98 7.94 1.53
N LYS A 26 0.69 7.98 1.89
CA LYS A 26 0.06 6.95 2.73
C LYS A 26 -0.32 5.72 1.91
N VAL A 27 0.10 4.56 2.37
CA VAL A 27 -0.25 3.25 1.80
C VAL A 27 -1.28 2.61 2.70
N TYR A 28 -2.51 2.44 2.20
CA TYR A 28 -3.58 1.77 2.94
C TYR A 28 -3.58 0.27 2.67
N TYR A 29 -3.66 -0.52 3.73
CA TYR A 29 -3.72 -1.99 3.68
C TYR A 29 -4.72 -2.54 4.71
N PRO A 30 -5.29 -3.74 4.49
CA PRO A 30 -6.24 -4.33 5.44
C PRO A 30 -5.62 -4.49 6.83
N ALA A 31 -6.36 -4.18 7.89
CA ALA A 31 -5.86 -4.34 9.26
C ALA A 31 -5.64 -5.80 9.68
N GLN A 32 -6.18 -6.75 8.91
CA GLN A 32 -6.10 -8.19 9.16
C GLN A 32 -5.75 -8.94 7.88
N GLY A 33 -5.15 -10.13 8.03
CA GLY A 33 -4.77 -10.97 6.89
C GLY A 33 -3.50 -10.52 6.15
N VAL A 34 -2.74 -9.60 6.75
CA VAL A 34 -1.44 -9.17 6.25
C VAL A 34 -0.40 -9.18 7.37
N GLU A 35 0.84 -9.42 6.99
CA GLU A 35 2.04 -9.35 7.82
C GLU A 35 2.91 -8.19 7.35
N ILE A 36 3.36 -7.38 8.31
CA ILE A 36 4.36 -6.33 8.06
C ILE A 36 5.74 -6.97 8.25
N THR A 37 6.47 -7.09 7.15
CA THR A 37 7.77 -7.77 7.09
C THR A 37 8.96 -6.81 7.07
N GLY A 38 8.70 -5.50 7.03
CA GLY A 38 9.70 -4.43 7.00
C GLY A 38 9.05 -3.06 6.78
N ASP A 39 9.85 -2.08 6.36
CA ASP A 39 9.38 -0.75 5.99
C ASP A 39 8.50 -0.81 4.75
N ILE A 40 7.43 0.00 4.76
CA ILE A 40 6.45 0.03 3.66
C ILE A 40 6.95 0.98 2.58
N GLU A 41 7.39 0.41 1.47
CA GLU A 41 7.91 1.14 0.33
C GLU A 41 7.04 0.92 -0.91
N VAL A 42 6.86 1.98 -1.69
CA VAL A 42 6.18 1.90 -2.99
C VAL A 42 7.20 2.27 -4.06
N ASN A 43 7.64 1.27 -4.80
CA ASN A 43 8.64 1.39 -5.84
C ASN A 43 7.98 1.55 -7.21
N TYR A 44 8.44 2.54 -7.97
CA TYR A 44 8.06 2.71 -9.37
C TYR A 44 9.05 1.94 -10.24
N VAL A 45 8.60 0.82 -10.82
CA VAL A 45 9.48 -0.11 -11.56
C VAL A 45 9.11 -0.08 -13.04
N ASP A 46 10.09 0.32 -13.86
CA ASP A 46 10.01 0.33 -15.31
C ASP A 46 10.57 -0.96 -15.91
N TYR A 47 9.70 -1.72 -16.58
CA TYR A 47 10.07 -2.84 -17.46
C TYR A 47 9.96 -2.42 -18.93
N PRO A 48 10.63 -3.12 -19.87
CA PRO A 48 10.66 -2.73 -21.28
C PRO A 48 9.31 -2.52 -21.97
N TRP A 49 8.23 -3.08 -21.43
CA TRP A 49 6.87 -3.01 -22.01
C TRP A 49 5.79 -2.61 -20.98
N LEU A 50 6.18 -2.37 -19.73
CA LEU A 50 5.23 -2.16 -18.64
C LEU A 50 5.89 -1.35 -17.53
N THR A 51 5.19 -0.33 -17.06
CA THR A 51 5.53 0.34 -15.82
C THR A 51 4.53 -0.04 -14.75
N ARG A 52 5.00 -0.39 -13.55
CA ARG A 52 4.14 -0.80 -12.44
C ARG A 52 4.64 -0.26 -11.11
N PHE A 53 3.71 -0.22 -10.16
CA PHE A 53 4.01 -0.03 -8.76
C PHE A 53 4.25 -1.39 -8.10
N GLU A 54 5.32 -1.48 -7.33
CA GLU A 54 5.62 -2.61 -6.46
C GLU A 54 5.61 -2.13 -5.02
N VAL A 55 4.99 -2.91 -4.14
CA VAL A 55 4.89 -2.58 -2.71
C VAL A 55 5.70 -3.62 -1.96
N GLU A 56 6.65 -3.15 -1.17
CA GLU A 56 7.45 -3.96 -0.26
C GLU A 56 7.03 -3.72 1.19
N GLY A 57 7.52 -4.55 2.11
CA GLY A 57 7.21 -4.43 3.53
C GLY A 57 5.87 -5.03 3.97
N ILE A 58 4.94 -5.33 3.05
CA ILE A 58 3.63 -5.93 3.38
C ILE A 58 3.40 -7.21 2.57
N ARG A 59 2.98 -8.28 3.24
CA ARG A 59 2.63 -9.55 2.57
C ARG A 59 1.31 -10.09 3.10
N PRO A 60 0.51 -10.79 2.29
CA PRO A 60 -0.64 -11.54 2.80
C PRO A 60 -0.16 -12.68 3.70
N LEU A 61 -0.93 -12.93 4.76
CA LEU A 61 -0.78 -14.15 5.59
C LEU A 61 -1.32 -15.39 4.87
#